data_AF-A0A5C6LNI7-F1
#
_entry.id   AF-A0A5C6LNI7-F1
#
_cell.length_a   1.000
_cell.length_b   1.000
_cell.length_c   1.000
_cell.angle_alpha   90.00
_cell.angle_beta   90.00
_cell.angle_gamma   90.00
#
_symmetry.space_group_name_H-M   'P 1'
#
loop_
_entity.id
_entity.type
_entity.pdbx_description
1 polymer ?
#
loop_
_entity_poly.entity_id
_entity_poly.type
_entity_poly.pdbx_seq_one_letter_code
_entity_poly.pdbx_strand_id
1 'polypeptide(L)'
;MKYILTSLLLLLVHQTFPNPLSLLSERYLETGEHFLVRTLGQSQSADIEGLFLYFKRWTMKVAEYLDLSSRNNLLTYTATVVRQNGGKSVSFKQTKIGDELVFENPTHDFPKKLVYKRISIAK
;
A
#
# COMPACT_ATOMS: atom_id res chain seq x y z
N MET A 1 -10.89 20.37 -53.25
CA MET A 1 -9.70 19.78 -52.61
C MET A 1 -9.80 20.00 -51.11
N LYS A 2 -9.72 18.91 -50.33
CA LYS A 2 -9.32 18.78 -48.92
C LYS A 2 -10.25 19.35 -47.81
N TYR A 3 -10.83 18.39 -47.10
CA TYR A 3 -11.60 18.43 -45.86
C TYR A 3 -10.81 19.00 -44.67
N ILE A 4 -11.48 19.68 -43.73
CA ILE A 4 -11.09 19.64 -42.30
C ILE A 4 -12.36 19.41 -41.48
N LEU A 5 -12.49 18.16 -41.05
CA LEU A 5 -13.46 17.67 -40.08
C LEU A 5 -13.05 18.24 -38.71
N THR A 6 -13.85 19.12 -38.11
CA THR A 6 -13.67 19.58 -36.73
C THR A 6 -14.04 18.44 -35.78
N SER A 7 -13.05 17.64 -35.39
CA SER A 7 -13.19 16.67 -34.32
C SER A 7 -13.25 17.40 -32.98
N LEU A 8 -14.43 17.38 -32.37
CA LEU A 8 -14.71 17.82 -31.01
C LEU A 8 -14.00 16.85 -30.05
N LEU A 9 -12.82 17.24 -29.56
CA LEU A 9 -12.10 16.50 -28.53
C LEU A 9 -12.83 16.65 -27.20
N LEU A 10 -13.70 15.69 -26.89
CA LEU A 10 -14.35 15.55 -25.59
C LEU A 10 -13.28 15.15 -24.56
N LEU A 11 -12.72 16.12 -23.82
CA LEU A 11 -11.93 15.83 -22.63
C LEU A 11 -12.87 15.27 -21.55
N LEU A 12 -13.04 13.94 -21.52
CA LEU A 12 -13.49 13.26 -20.32
C LEU A 12 -12.39 13.42 -19.27
N VAL A 13 -12.56 14.39 -18.37
CA VAL A 13 -11.84 14.41 -17.10
C VAL A 13 -12.39 13.25 -16.28
N HIS A 14 -11.85 12.05 -16.46
CA HIS A 14 -11.99 11.03 -15.44
C HIS A 14 -11.27 11.57 -14.21
N GLN A 15 -12.04 12.00 -13.22
CA GLN A 15 -11.57 12.13 -11.84
C GLN A 15 -11.13 10.72 -11.43
N THR A 16 -9.86 10.38 -11.66
CA THR A 16 -9.30 9.14 -11.15
C THR A 16 -9.22 9.29 -9.65
N PHE A 17 -10.15 8.65 -8.94
CA PHE A 17 -9.96 8.44 -7.51
C PHE A 17 -8.58 7.80 -7.34
N PRO A 18 -7.70 8.33 -6.46
CA PRO A 18 -6.41 7.72 -6.24
C PRO A 18 -6.66 6.28 -5.82
N ASN A 19 -6.10 5.35 -6.58
CA ASN A 19 -6.14 3.93 -6.25
C ASN A 19 -5.65 3.81 -4.79
N PRO A 20 -6.38 3.16 -3.86
CA PRO A 20 -5.94 3.04 -2.47
C PRO A 20 -4.51 2.48 -2.36
N LEU A 21 -4.08 1.72 -3.35
CA LEU A 21 -2.74 1.18 -3.52
C LEU A 21 -1.68 2.26 -3.82
N SER A 22 -1.99 3.30 -4.62
CA SER A 22 -1.05 4.42 -4.86
C SER A 22 -0.88 5.31 -3.63
N LEU A 23 -1.75 5.18 -2.63
CA LEU A 23 -1.68 5.93 -1.38
C LEU A 23 -0.60 5.41 -0.42
N LEU A 24 -0.24 4.13 -0.53
CA LEU A 24 0.80 3.49 0.30
C LEU A 24 2.19 3.57 -0.33
N SER A 25 2.27 3.77 -1.65
CA SER A 25 3.55 3.91 -2.35
C SER A 25 4.24 5.26 -2.09
N GLU A 26 3.52 6.27 -1.63
CA GLU A 26 4.05 7.60 -1.35
C GLU A 26 3.62 8.10 0.03
N ARG A 27 4.27 7.65 1.12
CA ARG A 27 4.42 8.43 2.38
C ARG A 27 5.26 7.70 3.43
N TYR A 28 6.21 8.45 3.98
CA TYR A 28 7.13 8.09 5.05
C TYR A 28 6.38 7.90 6.39
N LEU A 29 6.62 6.78 7.06
CA LEU A 29 6.33 6.62 8.49
C LEU A 29 7.60 7.01 9.25
N GLU A 30 7.71 8.29 9.60
CA GLU A 30 8.76 8.76 10.51
C GLU A 30 8.31 8.51 11.95
N THR A 31 8.41 7.27 12.41
CA THR A 31 8.10 6.88 13.79
C THR A 31 9.38 6.65 14.58
N GLY A 32 10.17 7.69 14.88
CA GLY A 32 11.25 7.70 15.91
C GLY A 32 12.45 6.76 15.73
N GLU A 33 12.29 5.67 14.99
CA GLU A 33 13.28 4.74 14.49
C GLU A 33 13.15 4.80 12.97
N HIS A 34 14.24 5.05 12.25
CA HIS A 34 14.19 5.31 10.81
C HIS A 34 13.76 4.04 10.04
N PHE A 35 12.46 3.93 9.76
CA PHE A 35 11.94 2.87 8.93
C PHE A 35 11.63 3.38 7.53
N LEU A 36 12.07 2.62 6.52
CA LEU A 36 11.84 2.93 5.11
C LEU A 36 10.95 1.86 4.50
N VAL A 37 9.81 2.27 3.93
CA VAL A 37 9.00 1.41 3.07
C VAL A 37 9.50 1.54 1.64
N ARG A 38 9.89 0.43 1.00
CA ARG A 38 10.24 0.39 -0.42
C ARG A 38 9.23 -0.43 -1.17
N THR A 39 8.55 0.18 -2.14
CA THR A 39 7.75 -0.53 -3.13
C THR A 39 8.66 -1.20 -4.16
N LEU A 40 8.52 -2.52 -4.35
CA LEU A 40 9.32 -3.32 -5.27
C LEU A 40 8.70 -3.41 -6.67
N GLY A 41 7.37 -3.38 -6.75
CA GLY A 41 6.66 -3.44 -8.02
C GLY A 41 5.16 -3.32 -7.83
N GLN A 42 4.48 -2.91 -8.90
CA GLN A 42 3.02 -2.94 -9.00
C GLN A 42 2.63 -3.81 -10.19
N SER A 43 1.86 -4.86 -9.95
CA SER A 43 1.35 -5.73 -11.02
C SER A 43 0.15 -5.09 -11.73
N GLN A 44 -0.13 -5.52 -12.97
CA GLN A 44 -1.35 -5.18 -13.71
C GLN A 44 -2.64 -5.56 -12.94
N SER A 45 -2.55 -6.52 -12.01
CA SER A 45 -3.61 -6.95 -11.08
C SER A 45 -3.79 -6.06 -9.85
N ALA A 46 -3.11 -4.91 -9.80
CA ALA A 46 -3.13 -3.98 -8.66
C ALA A 46 -2.51 -4.58 -7.37
N ASP A 47 -1.60 -5.54 -7.50
CA ASP A 47 -0.83 -6.05 -6.37
C ASP A 47 0.41 -5.19 -6.16
N ILE A 48 0.68 -4.83 -4.91
CA ILE A 48 1.88 -4.10 -4.50
C ILE A 48 2.72 -5.00 -3.62
N GLU A 49 3.99 -5.15 -4.00
CA GLU A 49 5.01 -5.75 -3.15
C GLU A 49 5.86 -4.66 -2.50
N GLY A 50 6.14 -4.82 -1.20
CA GLY A 50 6.87 -3.85 -0.40
C GLY A 50 7.84 -4.49 0.59
N LEU A 51 8.79 -3.69 1.04
CA LEU A 51 9.71 -4.02 2.13
C LEU A 51 9.66 -2.94 3.20
N PHE A 52 9.61 -3.35 4.45
CA PHE A 52 9.90 -2.48 5.59
C PHE A 52 11.37 -2.67 5.97
N LEU A 53 12.15 -1.60 5.90
CA LEU A 53 13.56 -1.60 6.20
C LEU A 53 13.85 -0.76 7.45
N TYR A 54 14.88 -1.12 8.20
CA TYR A 54 15.41 -0.31 9.28
C TYR A 54 16.93 -0.19 9.17
N PHE A 55 17.47 0.91 9.66
CA PHE A 55 18.91 1.12 9.70
C PHE A 55 19.50 0.58 11.00
N LYS A 56 20.51 -0.29 10.89
CA LYS A 56 21.24 -0.83 12.04
C LYS A 56 22.70 -1.05 11.69
N ARG A 57 23.60 -0.54 12.53
CA ARG A 57 25.06 -0.70 12.41
C ARG A 57 25.56 -0.35 10.99
N TRP A 58 25.17 0.82 10.49
CA TRP A 58 25.57 1.32 9.17
C TRP A 58 25.06 0.51 7.98
N THR A 59 24.06 -0.37 8.20
CA THR A 59 23.46 -1.19 7.14
C THR A 59 21.93 -1.13 7.20
N MET A 60 21.29 -1.15 6.03
CA MET A 60 19.84 -1.35 5.94
C MET A 60 19.52 -2.84 6.12
N LYS A 61 18.51 -3.14 6.92
CA LYS A 61 18.02 -4.49 7.17
C LYS A 61 16.53 -4.56 6.87
N VAL A 62 16.09 -5.67 6.27
CA VAL A 62 14.66 -5.95 6.12
C VAL A 62 14.11 -6.37 7.47
N ALA A 63 13.08 -5.67 7.93
CA ALA A 63 12.25 -6.07 9.06
C ALA A 63 11.05 -6.89 8.59
N GLU A 64 10.46 -6.54 7.44
CA GLU A 64 9.21 -7.13 6.98
C GLU A 64 9.11 -7.14 5.46
N TYR A 65 8.51 -8.20 4.92
CA TYR A 65 8.03 -8.28 3.54
C TYR A 65 6.52 -8.08 3.52
N LEU A 66 6.05 -7.27 2.59
CA LEU A 66 4.65 -6.85 2.50
C LEU A 66 4.10 -7.16 1.11
N ASP A 67 2.92 -7.76 1.09
CA ASP A 67 2.08 -7.90 -0.09
C ASP A 67 0.74 -7.22 0.20
N LEU A 68 0.35 -6.30 -0.67
CA LEU A 68 -0.99 -5.74 -0.66
C LEU A 68 -1.67 -6.08 -1.97
N SER A 69 -2.64 -6.98 -1.89
CA SER A 69 -3.34 -7.50 -3.05
C SER A 69 -4.82 -7.09 -3.04
N SER A 70 -5.33 -6.81 -4.24
CA SER A 70 -6.75 -6.50 -4.45
C SER A 70 -7.41 -7.63 -5.25
N ARG A 71 -8.41 -8.28 -4.66
CA ARG A 71 -9.20 -9.33 -5.33
C ARG A 71 -10.67 -9.08 -5.05
N ASN A 72 -11.50 -9.01 -6.09
CA ASN A 72 -12.94 -8.76 -5.98
C ASN A 72 -13.29 -7.53 -5.11
N ASN A 73 -12.53 -6.44 -5.28
CA ASN A 73 -12.64 -5.20 -4.49
C ASN A 73 -12.38 -5.36 -2.98
N LEU A 74 -11.76 -6.46 -2.56
CA LEU A 74 -11.30 -6.65 -1.19
C LEU A 74 -9.78 -6.55 -1.15
N LEU A 75 -9.28 -5.57 -0.40
CA LEU A 75 -7.84 -5.45 -0.14
C LEU A 75 -7.41 -6.41 0.97
N THR A 76 -6.32 -7.12 0.74
CA THR A 76 -5.68 -8.00 1.71
C THR A 76 -4.24 -7.57 1.93
N TYR A 77 -3.91 -7.22 3.17
CA TYR A 77 -2.57 -6.89 3.60
C TYR A 77 -1.90 -8.15 4.15
N THR A 78 -0.79 -8.58 3.59
CA THR A 78 -0.05 -9.77 4.02
C THR A 78 1.36 -9.40 4.41
N ALA A 79 1.71 -9.71 5.66
CA ALA A 79 2.99 -9.39 6.28
C ALA A 79 3.81 -10.64 6.56
N THR A 80 5.11 -10.60 6.27
CA THR A 80 6.07 -11.60 6.73
C THR A 80 7.18 -10.90 7.49
N VAL A 81 7.14 -10.97 8.82
CA VAL A 81 8.14 -10.34 9.68
C VAL A 81 9.36 -11.26 9.85
N VAL A 82 10.54 -10.72 9.60
CA VAL A 82 11.80 -11.47 9.63
C VAL A 82 12.03 -12.04 11.04
N ARG A 83 12.26 -13.35 11.12
CA ARG A 83 12.52 -14.10 12.36
C ARG A 83 11.36 -14.08 13.38
N GLN A 84 10.15 -13.80 12.94
CA GLN A 84 8.94 -13.96 13.73
C GLN A 84 8.02 -15.00 13.09
N ASN A 85 7.07 -15.54 13.87
CA ASN A 85 6.06 -16.49 13.41
C ASN A 85 6.60 -17.68 12.58
N GLY A 86 7.83 -18.13 12.86
CA GLY A 86 8.50 -19.17 12.08
C GLY A 86 8.68 -18.83 10.59
N GLY A 87 8.70 -17.54 10.23
CA GLY A 87 8.76 -17.07 8.84
C GLY A 87 7.44 -17.16 8.08
N LYS A 88 6.33 -17.47 8.74
CA LYS A 88 5.01 -17.56 8.10
C LYS A 88 4.38 -16.17 7.96
N SER A 89 3.75 -15.96 6.81
CA SER A 89 3.00 -14.75 6.53
C SER A 89 1.71 -14.69 7.33
N VAL A 90 1.28 -13.48 7.66
CA VAL A 90 0.01 -13.18 8.34
C VAL A 90 -0.77 -12.20 7.49
N SER A 91 -2.03 -12.54 7.17
CA SER A 91 -2.89 -11.71 6.35
C SER A 91 -3.97 -11.03 7.17
N PHE A 92 -4.30 -9.79 6.80
CA PHE A 92 -5.34 -8.95 7.38
C PHE A 92 -6.26 -8.47 6.26
N LYS A 93 -7.57 -8.64 6.44
CA LYS A 93 -8.57 -8.23 5.45
C LYS A 93 -9.00 -6.81 5.71
N GLN A 94 -9.15 -6.02 4.66
CA GLN A 94 -9.65 -4.65 4.76
C GLN A 94 -11.08 -4.64 5.29
N THR A 95 -11.33 -3.83 6.33
CA THR A 95 -12.66 -3.64 6.93
C THR A 95 -13.16 -2.20 6.86
N LYS A 96 -12.28 -1.23 6.57
CA LYS A 96 -12.66 0.18 6.34
C LYS A 96 -11.73 0.85 5.33
N ILE A 97 -12.32 1.66 4.45
CA ILE A 97 -11.62 2.60 3.56
C ILE A 97 -12.26 3.99 3.75
N GLY A 98 -11.43 5.03 3.92
CA GLY A 98 -11.86 6.42 4.06
C GLY A 98 -10.69 7.30 4.52
N ASP A 99 -10.91 8.09 5.57
CA ASP A 99 -9.85 8.86 6.26
C ASP A 99 -8.75 7.95 6.85
N GLU A 100 -9.15 6.72 7.15
CA GLU A 100 -8.30 5.65 7.62
C GLU A 100 -8.50 4.42 6.74
N LEU A 101 -7.42 3.70 6.49
CA LEU A 101 -7.41 2.39 5.89
C LEU A 101 -7.17 1.35 7.00
N VAL A 102 -8.15 0.48 7.23
CA VAL A 102 -8.15 -0.48 8.33
C VAL A 102 -8.15 -1.91 7.81
N PHE A 103 -7.27 -2.74 8.36
CA PHE A 103 -7.21 -4.18 8.11
C PHE A 103 -7.30 -4.96 9.41
N GLU A 104 -8.04 -6.07 9.41
CA GLU A 104 -8.27 -6.89 10.59
C GLU A 104 -8.05 -8.38 10.32
N ASN A 105 -7.56 -9.07 11.34
CA ASN A 105 -7.46 -10.52 11.43
C ASN A 105 -7.88 -10.95 12.84
N PRO A 106 -9.17 -11.22 13.08
CA PRO A 106 -9.69 -11.51 14.42
C PRO A 106 -9.18 -12.83 14.99
N THR A 107 -8.71 -13.76 14.13
CA THR A 107 -8.22 -15.08 14.53
C THR A 107 -6.73 -15.09 14.89
N HIS A 108 -5.99 -14.02 14.58
CA HIS A 108 -4.59 -13.87 15.01
C HIS A 108 -4.51 -13.52 16.51
N ASP A 109 -3.41 -13.79 17.20
CA ASP A 109 -3.25 -13.47 18.62
C ASP A 109 -2.95 -11.98 18.84
N PHE A 110 -1.91 -11.45 18.18
CA PHE A 110 -1.55 -10.02 18.16
C PHE A 110 -0.57 -9.69 17.01
N PRO A 111 -0.69 -8.53 16.34
CA PRO A 111 -1.83 -7.63 16.36
C PRO A 111 -3.03 -8.26 15.64
N LYS A 112 -4.25 -7.82 16.00
CA LYS A 112 -5.49 -8.21 15.29
C LYS A 112 -5.98 -7.15 14.31
N LYS A 113 -5.41 -5.94 14.36
CA LYS A 113 -5.87 -4.77 13.63
C LYS A 113 -4.70 -3.89 13.25
N LEU A 114 -4.67 -3.46 12.00
CA LEU A 114 -3.75 -2.49 11.44
C LEU A 114 -4.55 -1.26 10.99
N VAL A 115 -4.10 -0.06 11.35
CA VAL A 115 -4.78 1.19 11.00
C VAL A 115 -3.76 2.14 10.40
N TYR A 116 -3.98 2.52 9.14
CA TYR A 116 -3.20 3.52 8.44
C TYR A 116 -4.02 4.79 8.29
N LYS A 117 -3.47 5.91 8.76
CA LYS A 117 -4.08 7.23 8.55
C LYS A 117 -3.51 7.85 7.30
N ARG A 118 -4.37 8.47 6.49
CA ARG A 118 -3.90 9.29 5.38
C ARG A 118 -3.20 10.52 5.98
N ILE A 119 -1.88 10.56 5.88
CA ILE A 119 -1.13 11.81 6.10
C ILE A 119 -1.38 12.67 4.86
N SER A 120 -1.73 13.94 5.01
CA SER A 120 -1.65 14.96 3.96
C SER A 120 -0.33 15.72 4.16
N ILE A 121 0.44 15.96 3.09
CA ILE A 121 1.60 16.87 3.21
C ILE A 121 0.99 18.25 3.05
N ALA A 122 1.16 19.12 4.04
CA ALA A 122 0.85 20.54 3.86
C ALA A 122 1.74 21.05 2.71
N LYS A 123 1.10 21.69 1.72
CA LYS A 123 1.76 22.20 0.51
C LYS A 123 2.63 23.42 0.83
#